data_AF-A0A0Q8UK99-F1
#
_entry.id   AF-A0A0Q8UK99-F1
#
_cell.length_a   1.000
_cell.length_b   1.000
_cell.length_c   1.000
_cell.angle_alpha   90.00
_cell.angle_beta   90.00
_cell.angle_gamma   90.00
#
_symmetry.space_group_name_H-M   'P 1'
#
loop_
_entity.id
_entity.type
_entity.pdbx_description
1 polymer ?
#
loop_
_entity_poly.entity_id
_entity_poly.type
_entity_poly.pdbx_seq_one_letter_code
_entity_poly.pdbx_strand_id
1 'polypeptide(L)'
;MHRTHAATRASVAAVGLLLAGLALTGCTSASSKPVDDYAGEPKGVDAPASSAGGAAWAVWMKSGDQFAMVLYGSSSCPPKVASVSVTASNQLKATLAPAPGGICTRDYVPHTTIFDTPSGVTTSSDVSITLPDTTLTLPGLRG
;
A
#
# COMPACT_ATOMS: atom_id res chain seq x y z
N MET A 1 4.60 -79.74 -6.51
CA MET A 1 4.31 -79.18 -7.85
C MET A 1 2.80 -79.07 -8.02
N HIS A 2 2.28 -77.83 -8.22
CA HIS A 2 0.94 -77.44 -8.75
C HIS A 2 -0.32 -77.95 -7.99
N ARG A 3 -1.42 -77.22 -7.72
CA ARG A 3 -1.91 -75.84 -7.97
C ARG A 3 -3.14 -75.57 -7.05
N THR A 4 -3.21 -74.36 -6.48
CA THR A 4 -4.35 -73.46 -6.17
C THR A 4 -5.82 -73.93 -6.07
N HIS A 5 -6.53 -73.51 -4.99
CA HIS A 5 -7.93 -73.01 -4.91
C HIS A 5 -8.05 -72.13 -3.62
N ALA A 6 -8.30 -70.81 -3.62
CA ALA A 6 -9.50 -69.99 -3.92
C ALA A 6 -10.31 -69.56 -2.65
N ALA A 7 -10.86 -68.32 -2.69
CA ALA A 7 -11.79 -67.61 -1.76
C ALA A 7 -11.15 -66.82 -0.58
N THR A 8 -11.04 -65.48 -0.56
CA THR A 8 -11.99 -64.33 -0.63
C THR A 8 -12.71 -64.01 0.71
N ARG A 9 -12.65 -62.70 1.07
CA ARG A 9 -13.46 -61.87 2.01
C ARG A 9 -12.66 -61.35 3.21
N ALA A 10 -12.05 -60.17 3.12
CA ALA A 10 -12.64 -58.82 3.28
C ALA A 10 -13.09 -58.53 4.73
N SER A 11 -12.27 -57.78 5.47
CA SER A 11 -12.70 -56.96 6.59
C SER A 11 -11.92 -55.65 6.57
N VAL A 12 -12.64 -54.60 6.18
CA VAL A 12 -12.23 -53.21 6.18
C VAL A 12 -12.08 -52.75 7.63
N ALA A 13 -10.91 -52.23 7.99
CA ALA A 13 -10.76 -51.39 9.18
C ALA A 13 -10.12 -50.08 8.73
N ALA A 14 -11.00 -49.12 8.42
CA ALA A 14 -10.65 -47.74 8.13
C ALA A 14 -10.03 -47.11 9.39
N VAL A 15 -8.73 -46.87 9.37
CA VAL A 15 -8.08 -45.98 10.35
C VAL A 15 -8.07 -44.59 9.72
N GLY A 16 -8.95 -43.73 10.21
CA GLY A 16 -9.17 -42.38 9.71
C GLY A 16 -7.92 -41.50 9.81
N LEU A 17 -7.49 -40.98 8.66
CA LEU A 17 -6.57 -39.85 8.56
C LEU A 17 -7.30 -38.59 9.04
N LEU A 18 -7.12 -38.23 10.32
CA LEU A 18 -7.44 -36.91 10.84
C LEU A 18 -6.41 -35.91 10.29
N LEU A 19 -6.63 -35.43 9.07
CA LEU A 19 -5.95 -34.26 8.53
C LEU A 19 -6.51 -33.02 9.23
N ALA A 20 -5.86 -32.61 10.33
CA ALA A 20 -6.07 -31.31 10.93
C ALA A 20 -5.56 -30.23 9.97
N GLY A 21 -6.45 -29.71 9.13
CA GLY A 21 -6.18 -28.54 8.30
C GLY A 21 -6.12 -27.29 9.18
N LEU A 22 -4.92 -26.91 9.61
CA LEU A 22 -4.68 -25.58 10.15
C LEU A 22 -4.90 -24.56 9.02
N ALA A 23 -6.04 -23.88 9.04
CA ALA A 23 -6.26 -22.70 8.21
C ALA A 23 -5.27 -21.60 8.68
N LEU A 24 -4.21 -21.37 7.91
CA LEU A 24 -3.37 -20.18 8.08
C LEU A 24 -4.22 -18.96 7.71
N THR A 25 -4.87 -18.34 8.70
CA THR A 25 -5.43 -17.00 8.58
C THR A 25 -4.27 -16.00 8.60
N GLY A 26 -3.59 -15.90 7.46
CA GLY A 26 -2.59 -14.84 7.26
C GLY A 26 -3.30 -13.50 7.19
N CYS A 27 -3.06 -12.61 8.15
CA CYS A 27 -3.42 -11.21 8.03
C CYS A 27 -2.67 -10.60 6.84
N THR A 28 -3.32 -10.52 5.68
CA THR A 28 -2.80 -9.74 4.56
C THR A 28 -3.14 -8.28 4.85
N SER A 29 -2.15 -7.46 5.22
CA SER A 29 -2.33 -6.02 5.34
C SER A 29 -2.80 -5.45 4.00
N ALA A 30 -3.87 -4.65 4.02
CA ALA A 30 -4.35 -3.96 2.83
C ALA A 30 -3.23 -3.05 2.28
N SER A 31 -3.11 -2.99 0.96
CA SER A 31 -2.12 -2.18 0.26
C SER A 31 -2.73 -1.61 -1.01
N SER A 32 -2.38 -0.36 -1.34
CA SER A 32 -2.79 0.32 -2.57
C SER A 32 -1.56 0.65 -3.42
N LYS A 33 -1.74 0.54 -4.73
CA LYS A 33 -0.81 1.07 -5.74
C LYS A 33 -1.29 2.45 -6.21
N PRO A 34 -0.41 3.28 -6.79
CA PRO A 34 -0.84 4.53 -7.39
C PRO A 34 -1.90 4.32 -8.45
N VAL A 35 -2.92 5.16 -8.45
CA VAL A 35 -3.93 5.27 -9.52
C VAL A 35 -3.64 6.41 -10.48
N ASP A 36 -2.80 7.37 -10.06
CA ASP A 36 -2.26 8.43 -10.91
C ASP A 36 -0.87 8.86 -10.39
N ASP A 37 -0.01 9.35 -11.27
CA ASP A 37 1.37 9.76 -11.00
C ASP A 37 1.79 10.80 -12.05
N TYR A 38 2.01 12.05 -11.62
CA TYR A 38 2.32 13.15 -12.53
C TYR A 38 3.16 14.26 -11.89
N ALA A 39 3.86 15.01 -12.73
CA ALA A 39 4.61 16.20 -12.32
C ALA A 39 3.66 17.37 -11.98
N GLY A 40 4.01 18.14 -10.95
CA GLY A 40 3.23 19.29 -10.49
C GLY A 40 2.48 19.03 -9.18
N GLU A 41 1.82 20.08 -8.71
CA GLU A 41 0.91 20.04 -7.56
C GLU A 41 -0.41 19.30 -7.91
N PRO A 42 -1.10 18.73 -6.90
CA PRO A 42 -2.36 18.03 -7.11
C PRO A 42 -3.43 18.97 -7.67
N LYS A 43 -4.14 18.52 -8.72
CA LYS A 43 -5.17 19.33 -9.38
C LYS A 43 -6.33 19.64 -8.43
N GLY A 44 -6.71 20.92 -8.36
CA GLY A 44 -7.86 21.37 -7.58
C GLY A 44 -7.65 21.40 -6.07
N VAL A 45 -6.38 21.34 -5.62
CA VAL A 45 -6.00 21.45 -4.21
C VAL A 45 -4.92 22.52 -4.07
N ASP A 46 -5.09 23.41 -3.10
CA ASP A 46 -4.07 24.39 -2.76
C ASP A 46 -2.97 23.76 -1.91
N ALA A 47 -1.72 24.03 -2.27
CA ALA A 47 -0.58 23.56 -1.48
C ALA A 47 -0.58 24.21 -0.09
N PRO A 48 -0.37 23.44 0.99
CA PRO A 48 -0.35 23.98 2.34
C PRO A 48 0.88 24.86 2.55
N ALA A 49 0.78 25.86 3.43
CA ALA A 49 1.94 26.71 3.75
C ALA A 49 3.16 25.92 4.24
N SER A 50 2.94 24.74 4.83
CA SER A 50 4.01 23.83 5.26
C SER A 50 4.83 23.25 4.11
N SER A 51 4.31 23.22 2.89
CA SER A 51 5.07 22.75 1.72
C SER A 51 6.01 23.81 1.14
N ALA A 52 5.96 25.05 1.65
CA ALA A 52 6.90 26.10 1.25
C ALA A 52 8.35 25.62 1.43
N GLY A 53 9.17 25.83 0.39
CA GLY A 53 10.54 25.30 0.35
C GLY A 53 10.66 23.83 -0.06
N GLY A 54 9.55 23.20 -0.48
CA GLY A 54 9.52 21.85 -1.04
C GLY A 54 9.48 20.73 0.01
N ALA A 55 8.88 21.00 1.18
CA ALA A 55 8.60 19.94 2.13
C ALA A 55 7.47 19.04 1.62
N ALA A 56 7.66 17.72 1.75
CA ALA A 56 6.66 16.73 1.36
C ALA A 56 5.37 16.87 2.18
N TRP A 57 4.23 16.56 1.57
CA TRP A 57 2.92 16.66 2.22
C TRP A 57 1.91 15.69 1.59
N ALA A 58 0.76 15.51 2.25
CA ALA A 58 -0.32 14.67 1.76
C ALA A 58 -1.68 15.34 2.02
N VAL A 59 -2.68 14.98 1.20
CA VAL A 59 -4.02 15.57 1.29
C VAL A 59 -5.09 14.60 0.84
N TRP A 60 -6.24 14.63 1.52
CA TRP A 60 -7.44 13.90 1.08
C TRP A 60 -8.02 14.51 -0.19
N MET A 61 -8.54 13.64 -1.05
CA MET A 61 -9.24 13.98 -2.27
C MET A 61 -10.54 13.21 -2.34
N LYS A 62 -11.49 13.67 -3.17
CA LYS A 62 -12.79 12.98 -3.36
C LYS A 62 -13.44 12.56 -2.03
N SER A 63 -13.49 13.47 -1.07
CA SER A 63 -14.09 13.23 0.26
C SER A 63 -13.51 12.03 1.02
N GLY A 64 -12.23 11.70 0.79
CA GLY A 64 -11.53 10.61 1.49
C GLY A 64 -11.45 9.30 0.71
N ASP A 65 -12.10 9.21 -0.46
CA ASP A 65 -11.98 8.03 -1.34
C ASP A 65 -10.57 7.91 -1.92
N GLN A 66 -9.87 9.04 -2.05
CA GLN A 66 -8.50 9.10 -2.53
C GLN A 66 -7.66 10.02 -1.65
N PHE A 67 -6.35 9.87 -1.74
CA PHE A 67 -5.42 10.87 -1.23
C PHE A 67 -4.23 11.03 -2.18
N ALA A 68 -3.68 12.24 -2.18
CA ALA A 68 -2.44 12.56 -2.88
C ALA A 68 -1.28 12.64 -1.89
N MET A 69 -0.12 12.15 -2.32
CA MET A 69 1.17 12.41 -1.71
C MET A 69 1.99 13.27 -2.67
N VAL A 70 2.55 14.36 -2.17
CA VAL A 70 3.38 15.28 -2.94
C VAL A 70 4.79 15.26 -2.40
N LEU A 71 5.73 14.86 -3.25
CA LEU A 71 7.15 14.83 -2.97
C LEU A 71 7.88 15.81 -3.91
N TYR A 72 8.99 16.39 -3.47
CA TYR A 72 9.76 17.35 -4.28
C TYR A 72 11.09 16.78 -4.71
N GLY A 73 11.47 17.04 -5.96
CA GLY A 73 12.75 16.61 -6.53
C GLY A 73 13.01 17.21 -7.91
N SER A 74 14.04 16.69 -8.57
CA SER A 74 14.36 17.05 -9.96
C SER A 74 13.22 16.67 -10.90
N SER A 75 12.85 17.55 -11.84
CA SER A 75 11.78 17.23 -12.81
C SER A 75 12.15 16.07 -13.72
N SER A 76 13.45 15.85 -14.00
CA SER A 76 13.91 14.70 -14.79
C SER A 76 14.16 13.44 -13.94
N CYS A 77 14.16 13.57 -12.61
CA CYS A 77 14.32 12.46 -11.67
C CYS A 77 13.35 12.59 -10.49
N PRO A 78 12.03 12.58 -10.72
CA PRO A 78 11.09 12.83 -9.65
C PRO A 78 11.06 11.68 -8.65
N PRO A 79 10.96 11.97 -7.34
CA PRO A 79 10.64 10.96 -6.34
C PRO A 79 9.23 10.43 -6.59
N LYS A 80 9.08 9.10 -6.56
CA LYS A 80 7.79 8.42 -6.77
C LYS A 80 7.48 7.48 -5.61
N VAL A 81 6.21 7.32 -5.29
CA VAL A 81 5.74 6.37 -4.28
C VAL A 81 5.21 5.13 -4.99
N ALA A 82 5.80 3.97 -4.74
CA ALA A 82 5.44 2.71 -5.40
C ALA A 82 4.19 2.05 -4.79
N SER A 83 3.99 2.20 -3.48
CA SER A 83 2.85 1.63 -2.77
C SER A 83 2.65 2.25 -1.40
N VAL A 84 1.46 2.06 -0.86
CA VAL A 84 1.09 2.36 0.53
C VAL A 84 0.46 1.13 1.16
N SER A 85 0.91 0.74 2.35
CA SER A 85 0.36 -0.40 3.10
C SER A 85 -0.17 0.03 4.45
N VAL A 86 -1.30 -0.55 4.85
CA VAL A 86 -1.93 -0.28 6.15
C VAL A 86 -1.17 -1.02 7.26
N THR A 87 -0.69 -0.28 8.24
CA THR A 87 -0.05 -0.82 9.46
C THR A 87 -0.96 -0.70 10.68
N ALA A 88 -1.85 0.29 10.69
CA ALA A 88 -2.99 0.43 11.59
C ALA A 88 -4.07 1.28 10.91
N SER A 89 -5.27 1.38 11.50
CA SER A 89 -6.37 2.16 10.89
C SER A 89 -6.00 3.62 10.63
N ASN A 90 -5.12 4.21 11.43
CA ASN A 90 -4.61 5.57 11.27
C ASN A 90 -3.13 5.64 10.88
N GLN A 91 -2.54 4.54 10.41
CA GLN A 91 -1.13 4.46 10.06
C GLN A 91 -0.92 3.74 8.73
N LEU A 92 -0.24 4.44 7.83
CA LEU A 92 0.21 3.94 6.55
C LEU A 92 1.74 3.93 6.51
N LYS A 93 2.29 2.92 5.84
CA LYS A 93 3.69 2.90 5.43
C LYS A 93 3.75 3.08 3.92
N ALA A 94 4.43 4.13 3.46
CA ALA A 94 4.68 4.37 2.06
C ALA A 94 6.05 3.79 1.66
N THR A 95 6.09 3.16 0.48
CA THR A 95 7.34 2.66 -0.10
C THR A 95 7.70 3.51 -1.30
N LEU A 96 8.90 4.09 -1.30
CA LEU A 96 9.41 4.82 -2.46
C LEU A 96 9.75 3.86 -3.59
N ALA A 97 9.47 4.27 -4.82
CA ALA A 97 10.02 3.60 -5.99
C ALA A 97 11.54 3.80 -6.03
N PRO A 98 12.28 2.89 -6.68
CA PRO A 98 13.70 3.12 -6.97
C PRO A 98 13.89 4.47 -7.67
N ALA A 99 14.94 5.20 -7.30
CA ALA A 99 15.25 6.46 -7.94
C ALA A 99 15.40 6.24 -9.46
N PRO A 100 14.76 7.07 -10.30
CA PRO A 100 14.96 7.02 -11.73
C PRO A 100 16.46 7.30 -12.00
N GLY A 101 17.17 6.32 -12.55
CA GLY A 101 18.57 6.49 -12.91
C GLY A 101 18.75 7.50 -14.04
N GLY A 102 19.99 7.97 -14.25
CA GLY A 102 20.33 8.91 -15.31
C GLY A 102 20.78 10.28 -14.81
N ILE A 103 20.77 11.27 -15.70
CA ILE A 103 21.19 12.64 -15.37
C ILE A 103 19.97 13.44 -14.88
N CYS A 104 20.09 13.94 -13.67
CA CYS A 104 19.07 14.77 -13.06
C CYS A 104 19.29 16.25 -13.39
N THR A 105 18.20 16.96 -13.69
CA THR A 105 18.17 18.42 -13.71
C THR A 105 18.33 18.97 -12.29
N ARG A 106 18.65 20.26 -12.19
CA ARG A 106 18.94 20.94 -10.91
C ARG A 106 17.75 21.76 -10.42
N ASP A 107 16.56 21.47 -10.93
CA ASP A 107 15.33 22.04 -10.44
C ASP A 107 14.79 21.23 -9.25
N TYR A 108 13.90 21.86 -8.49
CA TYR A 108 13.26 21.25 -7.34
C TYR A 108 11.78 21.58 -7.40
N VAL A 109 10.99 20.63 -7.90
CA VAL A 109 9.58 20.80 -8.26
C VAL A 109 8.73 19.71 -7.63
N PRO A 110 7.43 19.96 -7.41
CA PRO A 110 6.51 18.97 -6.87
C PRO A 110 6.23 17.84 -7.87
N HIS A 111 6.00 16.65 -7.33
CA HIS A 111 5.54 15.47 -8.04
C HIS A 111 4.44 14.80 -7.22
N THR A 112 3.28 14.62 -7.83
CA THR A 112 2.07 14.11 -7.19
C THR A 112 1.88 12.63 -7.51
N THR A 113 1.62 11.83 -6.47
CA THR A 113 1.19 10.43 -6.60
C THR A 113 -0.15 10.27 -5.88
N ILE A 114 -1.16 9.73 -6.58
CA ILE A 114 -2.53 9.56 -6.05
C ILE A 114 -2.80 8.08 -5.79
N PHE A 115 -3.46 7.79 -4.67
CA PHE A 115 -3.89 6.46 -4.27
C PHE A 115 -5.39 6.44 -4.00
N ASP A 116 -6.03 5.32 -4.33
CA ASP A 116 -7.29 4.98 -3.67
C ASP A 116 -7.01 4.65 -2.20
N THR A 117 -7.86 5.15 -1.31
CA THR A 117 -7.74 4.92 0.13
C THR A 117 -7.87 3.43 0.42
N PRO A 118 -6.82 2.77 0.97
CA PRO A 118 -6.90 1.35 1.30
C PRO A 118 -8.04 1.07 2.29
N SER A 119 -8.64 -0.12 2.18
CA SER A 119 -9.64 -0.55 3.15
C SER A 119 -9.06 -0.58 4.58
N GLY A 120 -9.89 -0.20 5.55
CA GLY A 120 -9.51 -0.16 6.96
C GLY A 120 -8.79 1.13 7.40
N VAL A 121 -8.53 2.06 6.49
CA VAL A 121 -7.99 3.39 6.83
C VAL A 121 -9.13 4.30 7.29
N THR A 122 -8.92 5.00 8.41
CA THR A 122 -9.85 6.02 8.92
C THR A 122 -9.72 7.31 8.12
N THR A 123 -10.84 8.00 7.90
CA THR A 123 -10.86 9.36 7.34
C THR A 123 -11.29 10.40 8.36
N SER A 124 -11.77 10.00 9.54
CA SER A 124 -12.33 10.90 10.56
C SER A 124 -11.32 11.35 11.62
N SER A 125 -10.10 10.82 11.59
CA SER A 125 -9.00 11.20 12.47
C SER A 125 -7.71 11.29 11.67
N ASP A 126 -6.70 11.96 12.23
CA ASP A 126 -5.41 12.10 11.55
C ASP A 126 -4.80 10.74 11.21
N VAL A 127 -4.33 10.61 9.97
CA VAL A 127 -3.60 9.44 9.47
C VAL A 127 -2.15 9.82 9.24
N SER A 128 -1.24 9.04 9.83
CA SER A 128 0.20 9.19 9.65
C SER A 128 0.70 8.31 8.51
N ILE A 129 1.48 8.87 7.59
CA ILE A 129 2.12 8.14 6.50
C ILE A 129 3.63 8.17 6.70
N THR A 130 4.23 7.05 7.09
CA THR A 130 5.68 6.94 7.27
C THR A 130 6.37 6.69 5.93
N LEU A 131 7.32 7.56 5.60
CA LEU A 131 8.35 7.41 4.57
C LEU A 131 9.71 7.13 5.23
N PRO A 132 10.76 6.75 4.48
CA PRO A 132 12.08 6.49 5.06
C PRO A 132 12.63 7.67 5.89
N ASP A 133 12.47 8.90 5.39
CA ASP A 133 13.13 10.08 5.96
C ASP A 133 12.15 11.08 6.62
N THR A 134 10.84 10.83 6.54
CA THR A 134 9.82 11.74 7.07
C THR A 134 8.50 11.04 7.35
N THR A 135 7.59 11.71 8.05
CA THR A 135 6.20 11.29 8.23
C THR A 135 5.29 12.39 7.73
N LEU A 136 4.33 12.04 6.88
CA LEU A 136 3.28 12.96 6.41
C LEU A 136 2.03 12.77 7.26
N THR A 137 1.23 13.82 7.39
CA THR A 137 -0.07 13.75 8.06
C THR A 137 -1.18 14.07 7.08
N LEU A 138 -2.17 13.19 7.02
CA LEU A 138 -3.48 13.46 6.45
C LEU A 138 -4.41 13.86 7.61
N PRO A 139 -4.80 15.14 7.71
CA PRO A 139 -5.72 15.57 8.77
C PRO A 139 -7.06 14.85 8.65
N GLY A 140 -7.69 14.51 9.78
CA GLY A 140 -9.04 13.95 9.77
C GLY A 140 -10.03 14.89 9.07
N LEU A 141 -10.86 14.34 8.19
CA LEU A 141 -11.96 15.06 7.54
C LEU A 141 -12.93 15.54 8.62
N ARG A 142 -13.11 16.87 8.69
CA ARG A 142 -14.13 17.48 9.52
C ARG A 142 -15.40 17.58 8.68
N GLY A 143 -16.45 16.88 9.09
CA GLY A 143 -17.78 16.98 8.49
C GLY A 143 -18.44 18.33 8.74
#